data_AF-G2WSV9-F1
#
_entry.id   AF-G2WSV9-F1
#
_cell.length_a   1.000
_cell.length_b   1.000
_cell.length_c   1.000
_cell.angle_alpha   90.00
_cell.angle_beta   90.00
_cell.angle_gamma   90.00
#
_symmetry.space_group_name_H-M   'P 1'
#
loop_
_entity.id
_entity.type
_entity.pdbx_description
1 polymer ?
#
loop_
_entity_poly.entity_id
_entity_poly.type
_entity_poly.pdbx_seq_one_letter_code
_entity_poly.pdbx_strand_id
1 'polypeptide(L)'
;MDSDDDGSESKEPDVNKMTRRQRARFEDEPQEYMKLSDEVQVKKHLTAEELSMRRSEMARRRRNLSEKRNEEVKMETINKLLKKQAPKTNRKAQENQAGDDKPDAMFVRWVSTKEGSRIAVPDEMLGGSAGKVFGAPGLRTGRMVEEVQ
;
A
#
# COMPACT_ATOMS: atom_id res chain seq x y z
N MET A 1 9.79 -54.46 11.66
CA MET A 1 8.71 -54.86 10.74
C MET A 1 8.01 -53.57 10.35
N ASP A 2 8.09 -53.23 9.06
CA ASP A 2 7.32 -52.16 8.43
C ASP A 2 5.83 -52.45 8.54
N SER A 3 5.04 -51.41 8.79
CA SER A 3 3.59 -51.45 8.63
C SER A 3 3.19 -50.21 7.83
N ASP A 4 3.43 -50.28 6.52
CA ASP A 4 2.78 -49.43 5.53
C ASP A 4 1.30 -49.85 5.46
N ASP A 5 0.45 -49.15 6.20
CA ASP A 5 -1.01 -49.16 6.01
C ASP A 5 -1.37 -47.90 5.21
N ASP A 6 -1.16 -47.99 3.90
CA ASP A 6 -1.45 -46.93 2.91
C ASP A 6 -2.97 -46.78 2.75
N GLY A 7 -3.44 -45.55 3.03
CA GLY A 7 -4.83 -45.19 3.16
C GLY A 7 -5.62 -45.35 1.87
N SER A 8 -6.52 -46.34 1.85
CA SER A 8 -7.64 -46.39 0.91
C SER A 8 -8.76 -45.44 1.36
N GLU A 9 -8.50 -44.13 1.36
CA GLU A 9 -9.56 -43.13 1.46
C GLU A 9 -10.16 -42.95 0.07
N SER A 10 -11.26 -43.67 -0.18
CA SER A 10 -12.11 -43.49 -1.34
C SER A 10 -12.35 -41.99 -1.55
N LYS A 11 -11.94 -41.50 -2.72
CA LYS A 11 -12.03 -40.10 -3.15
C LYS A 11 -13.48 -39.73 -3.47
N GLU A 12 -14.39 -39.96 -2.53
CA GLU A 12 -15.76 -39.49 -2.61
C GLU A 12 -15.79 -38.05 -2.09
N PRO A 13 -16.13 -37.07 -2.95
CA PRO A 13 -16.16 -35.68 -2.52
C PRO A 13 -17.22 -35.50 -1.43
N ASP A 14 -16.81 -35.01 -0.27
CA ASP A 14 -17.70 -34.73 0.87
C ASP A 14 -18.84 -33.78 0.46
N VAL A 15 -20.02 -34.36 0.26
CA VAL A 15 -21.22 -33.66 -0.21
C VAL A 15 -21.63 -32.54 0.75
N ASN A 16 -21.31 -32.65 2.05
CA ASN A 16 -21.71 -31.67 3.04
C ASN A 16 -20.92 -30.35 2.92
N LYS A 17 -19.72 -30.39 2.35
CA LYS A 17 -18.86 -29.22 2.12
C LYS A 17 -19.11 -28.50 0.78
N MET A 18 -19.96 -29.05 -0.08
CA MET A 18 -20.28 -28.47 -1.39
C MET A 18 -21.44 -27.46 -1.35
N THR A 19 -21.37 -26.46 -2.23
CA THR A 19 -22.47 -25.51 -2.43
C THR A 19 -23.68 -26.23 -3.03
N ARG A 20 -24.90 -25.72 -2.78
CA ARG A 20 -26.16 -26.34 -3.26
C ARG A 20 -26.16 -26.68 -4.75
N ARG A 21 -25.49 -25.87 -5.60
CA ARG A 21 -25.35 -26.12 -7.04
C ARG A 21 -24.40 -27.26 -7.39
N GLN A 22 -23.36 -27.47 -6.58
CA GLN A 22 -22.40 -28.55 -6.77
C GLN A 22 -22.96 -29.87 -6.24
N ARG A 23 -23.68 -29.81 -5.10
CA ARG A 23 -24.36 -30.97 -4.51
C ARG A 23 -25.46 -31.54 -5.42
N ALA A 24 -26.18 -30.67 -6.13
CA ALA A 24 -27.21 -31.07 -7.09
C ALA A 24 -26.72 -31.92 -8.29
N ARG A 25 -25.40 -32.09 -8.49
CA ARG A 25 -24.86 -33.05 -9.47
C ARG A 25 -24.68 -34.47 -8.92
N PHE A 26 -24.71 -34.62 -7.60
CA PHE A 26 -24.50 -35.89 -6.89
C PHE A 26 -25.79 -36.41 -6.22
N GLU A 27 -26.77 -35.54 -5.97
CA GLU A 27 -28.11 -35.94 -5.52
C GLU A 27 -28.96 -36.35 -6.73
N ASP A 28 -29.25 -37.65 -6.86
CA ASP A 28 -30.17 -38.23 -7.87
C ASP A 28 -31.66 -38.03 -7.52
N GLU A 29 -31.99 -37.32 -6.44
CA GLU A 29 -33.38 -36.97 -6.15
C GLU A 29 -33.85 -35.85 -7.10
N PRO A 30 -34.99 -36.03 -7.78
CA PRO A 30 -35.58 -34.98 -8.60
C PRO A 30 -35.91 -33.81 -7.67
N GLN A 31 -35.14 -32.73 -7.79
CA GLN A 31 -35.40 -31.48 -7.07
C GLN A 31 -36.85 -31.08 -7.35
N GLU A 32 -37.72 -31.23 -6.36
CA GLU A 32 -39.13 -30.87 -6.48
C GLU A 32 -39.22 -29.35 -6.60
N TYR A 33 -39.18 -28.86 -7.83
CA TYR A 33 -39.27 -27.44 -8.12
C TYR A 33 -40.71 -27.01 -7.85
N MET A 34 -40.91 -26.28 -6.76
CA MET A 34 -42.08 -25.41 -6.61
C MET A 34 -42.14 -24.51 -7.84
N LYS A 35 -43.07 -24.79 -8.74
CA LYS A 35 -43.34 -23.94 -9.90
C LYS A 35 -43.80 -22.59 -9.37
N LEU A 36 -43.02 -21.56 -9.67
CA LEU A 36 -43.47 -20.18 -9.48
C LEU A 36 -44.63 -19.93 -10.45
N SER A 37 -45.59 -19.10 -10.06
CA SER A 37 -46.67 -18.72 -10.96
C SER A 37 -46.12 -17.94 -12.15
N ASP A 38 -46.38 -18.42 -13.37
CA ASP A 38 -46.06 -17.74 -14.63
C ASP A 38 -47.03 -16.57 -14.94
N GLU A 39 -47.81 -16.14 -13.94
CA GLU A 39 -48.76 -15.04 -14.08
C GLU A 39 -47.97 -13.74 -14.27
N VAL A 40 -48.25 -13.03 -15.36
CA VAL A 40 -47.61 -11.75 -15.70
C VAL A 40 -47.86 -10.78 -14.56
N GLN A 41 -46.88 -10.62 -13.69
CA GLN A 41 -46.95 -9.70 -12.55
C GLN A 41 -46.99 -8.28 -13.10
N VAL A 42 -48.20 -7.73 -13.24
CA VAL A 42 -48.40 -6.33 -13.61
C VAL A 42 -47.68 -5.48 -12.57
N LYS A 43 -46.71 -4.69 -13.02
CA LYS A 43 -45.90 -3.83 -12.16
C LYS A 43 -46.85 -2.95 -11.35
N LYS A 44 -46.78 -3.07 -10.01
CA LYS A 44 -47.54 -2.21 -9.10
C LYS A 44 -47.19 -0.76 -9.43
N HIS A 45 -48.19 -0.01 -9.91
CA HIS A 45 -48.05 1.42 -10.16
C HIS A 45 -48.04 2.11 -8.80
N LEU A 46 -46.84 2.33 -8.27
CA LEU A 46 -46.64 3.13 -7.07
C LEU A 46 -47.22 4.52 -7.34
N THR A 47 -47.96 5.07 -6.39
CA THR A 47 -48.47 6.44 -6.50
C THR A 47 -47.28 7.41 -6.61
N ALA A 48 -47.50 8.55 -7.26
CA ALA A 48 -46.42 9.54 -7.50
C ALA A 48 -45.72 9.97 -6.19
N GLU A 49 -46.45 9.95 -5.08
CA GLU A 49 -45.98 10.23 -3.73
C GLU A 49 -45.03 9.16 -3.17
N GLU A 50 -45.36 7.87 -3.32
CA GLU A 50 -44.49 6.76 -2.93
C GLU A 50 -43.18 6.75 -3.74
N LEU A 51 -43.26 7.09 -5.03
CA LEU A 51 -42.09 7.22 -5.90
C LEU A 51 -41.20 8.39 -5.48
N SER A 52 -41.80 9.48 -4.98
CA SER A 52 -41.09 10.63 -4.41
C SER A 52 -40.35 10.23 -3.13
N MET A 53 -41.06 9.56 -2.20
CA MET A 53 -40.49 9.08 -0.94
C MET A 53 -39.33 8.10 -1.16
N ARG A 54 -39.48 7.16 -2.10
CA ARG A 54 -38.40 6.22 -2.42
C ARG A 54 -37.17 6.90 -3.04
N ARG A 55 -37.39 7.95 -3.85
CA ARG A 55 -36.28 8.74 -4.44
C ARG A 55 -35.57 9.59 -3.40
N SER A 56 -36.30 10.24 -2.49
CA SER A 56 -35.72 11.03 -1.40
C SER A 56 -34.95 10.13 -0.42
N GLU A 57 -35.48 8.95 -0.10
CA GLU A 57 -34.79 7.98 0.74
C GLU A 57 -33.52 7.45 0.08
N MET A 58 -33.56 7.07 -1.21
CA MET A 58 -32.37 6.66 -1.96
C MET A 58 -31.32 7.76 -2.04
N ALA A 59 -31.74 9.02 -2.21
CA ALA A 59 -30.84 10.17 -2.18
C ALA A 59 -30.18 10.32 -0.79
N ARG A 60 -30.94 10.16 0.30
CA ARG A 60 -30.41 10.17 1.67
C ARG A 60 -29.40 9.04 1.88
N ARG A 61 -29.76 7.80 1.54
CA ARG A 61 -28.87 6.63 1.65
C ARG A 61 -27.58 6.82 0.84
N ARG A 62 -27.66 7.39 -0.37
CA ARG A 62 -26.49 7.71 -1.21
C ARG A 62 -25.59 8.75 -0.56
N ARG A 63 -26.14 9.83 0.02
CA ARG A 63 -25.38 10.85 0.76
C ARG A 63 -24.65 10.24 1.96
N ASN A 64 -25.36 9.51 2.81
CA ASN A 64 -24.77 8.87 3.99
C ASN A 64 -23.64 7.90 3.62
N LEU A 65 -23.80 7.13 2.53
CA LEU A 65 -22.76 6.22 2.05
C LEU A 65 -21.52 6.99 1.55
N SER A 66 -21.73 8.11 0.84
CA SER A 66 -20.64 8.96 0.39
C SER A 66 -19.89 9.61 1.55
N GLU A 67 -20.62 10.09 2.56
CA GLU A 67 -20.04 10.66 3.78
C GLU A 67 -19.22 9.62 4.52
N LYS A 68 -19.76 8.41 4.73
CA LYS A 68 -19.03 7.29 5.35
C LYS A 68 -17.73 6.97 4.61
N ARG A 69 -17.78 6.87 3.28
CA ARG A 69 -16.56 6.63 2.48
C ARG A 69 -15.56 7.77 2.59
N ASN A 70 -16.02 9.01 2.58
CA ASN A 70 -15.14 10.17 2.72
C ASN A 70 -14.46 10.21 4.10
N GLU A 71 -15.18 9.86 5.17
CA GLU A 71 -14.63 9.75 6.53
C GLU A 71 -13.62 8.61 6.64
N GLU A 72 -13.93 7.43 6.09
CA GLU A 72 -13.01 6.28 6.03
C GLU A 72 -11.71 6.65 5.29
N VAL A 73 -11.80 7.29 4.11
CA VAL A 73 -10.63 7.73 3.33
C VAL A 73 -9.84 8.81 4.07
N LYS A 74 -10.50 9.76 4.75
CA LYS A 74 -9.82 10.77 5.58
C LYS A 74 -9.06 10.11 6.71
N MET A 75 -9.69 9.20 7.45
CA MET A 75 -9.07 8.46 8.54
C MET A 75 -7.91 7.58 8.04
N GLU A 76 -8.05 6.93 6.89
CA GLU A 76 -6.97 6.15 6.26
C GLU A 76 -5.80 7.05 5.86
N THR A 77 -6.07 8.22 5.27
CA THR A 77 -5.04 9.20 4.87
C THR A 77 -4.30 9.74 6.09
N ILE A 78 -5.04 10.09 7.16
CA ILE A 78 -4.46 10.51 8.43
C ILE A 78 -3.57 9.41 8.99
N ASN A 79 -4.07 8.15 9.02
CA ASN A 79 -3.27 7.02 9.48
C ASN A 79 -2.02 6.79 8.62
N LYS A 80 -2.08 7.05 7.31
CA LYS A 80 -0.92 6.97 6.42
C LYS A 80 0.15 8.02 6.73
N LEU A 81 -0.25 9.20 7.21
CA LEU A 81 0.66 10.28 7.61
C LEU A 81 1.17 10.13 9.04
N LEU A 82 0.30 9.76 9.98
CA LEU A 82 0.63 9.64 11.40
C LEU A 82 1.36 8.34 11.73
N LYS A 83 0.96 7.22 11.12
CA LYS A 83 1.68 5.95 11.29
C LYS A 83 2.79 5.93 10.26
N LYS A 84 4.03 6.06 10.74
CA LYS A 84 5.25 5.92 9.94
C LYS A 84 5.12 4.63 9.13
N GLN A 85 4.86 4.75 7.82
CA GLN A 85 4.76 3.59 6.95
C GLN A 85 6.05 2.81 7.11
N ALA A 86 5.96 1.52 7.44
CA ALA A 86 7.14 0.68 7.48
C ALA A 86 7.83 0.83 6.12
N PRO A 87 9.13 1.14 6.08
CA PRO A 87 9.83 1.18 4.81
C PRO A 87 9.58 -0.16 4.14
N LYS A 88 9.04 -0.14 2.91
CA LYS A 88 8.88 -1.36 2.12
C LYS A 88 10.29 -1.83 1.76
N THR A 89 10.92 -2.56 2.68
CA THR A 89 12.22 -3.18 2.41
C THR A 89 11.95 -4.31 1.44
N ASN A 90 12.15 -4.04 0.14
CA ASN A 90 12.44 -5.13 -0.77
C ASN A 90 13.71 -5.78 -0.22
N ARG A 91 13.64 -7.03 0.22
CA ARG A 91 14.73 -7.74 0.90
C ARG A 91 16.04 -7.76 0.09
N LYS A 92 15.98 -7.51 -1.23
CA LYS A 92 17.12 -7.30 -2.13
C LYS A 92 17.79 -5.91 -2.05
N ALA A 93 17.12 -4.89 -1.53
CA ALA A 93 17.68 -3.56 -1.29
C ALA A 93 18.32 -3.43 0.09
N GLN A 94 18.02 -4.34 1.02
CA GLN A 94 18.55 -4.31 2.38
C GLN A 94 19.99 -4.85 2.45
N GLU A 95 20.39 -5.70 1.50
CA GLU A 95 21.80 -6.11 1.33
C GLU A 95 22.67 -4.97 0.76
N ASN A 96 22.08 -4.01 0.06
CA ASN A 96 22.77 -2.81 -0.44
C ASN A 96 22.68 -1.59 0.51
N GLN A 97 21.92 -1.66 1.62
CA GLN A 97 21.86 -0.62 2.66
C GLN A 97 22.79 -0.91 3.85
N ALA A 98 23.56 -2.00 3.79
CA ALA A 98 24.84 -2.12 4.46
C ALA A 98 25.99 -1.72 3.52
N GLY A 99 25.68 -1.02 2.41
CA GLY A 99 26.68 -0.30 1.65
C GLY A 99 27.15 0.86 2.49
N ASP A 100 28.44 0.90 2.77
CA ASP A 100 29.12 1.99 3.47
C ASP A 100 28.47 3.34 3.12
N ASP A 101 28.15 4.16 4.13
CA ASP A 101 27.87 5.60 4.00
C ASP A 101 29.16 6.34 3.53
N LYS A 102 29.80 5.82 2.47
CA LYS A 102 30.90 6.46 1.79
C LYS A 102 30.31 7.66 1.05
N PRO A 103 30.78 8.88 1.34
CA PRO A 103 30.32 10.05 0.64
C PRO A 103 30.65 9.88 -0.85
N ASP A 104 29.70 10.24 -1.71
CA ASP A 104 29.89 10.16 -3.16
C ASP A 104 31.14 10.97 -3.54
N ALA A 105 32.11 10.28 -4.17
CA ALA A 105 33.44 10.77 -4.44
C ALA A 105 33.47 12.02 -5.33
N MET A 106 32.37 12.32 -6.03
CA MET A 106 32.26 13.50 -6.90
C MET A 106 31.68 14.73 -6.20
N PHE A 107 31.06 14.61 -5.03
CA PHE A 107 30.32 15.72 -4.41
C PHE A 107 30.93 16.16 -3.07
N VAL A 108 31.08 17.48 -2.91
CA VAL A 108 31.41 18.11 -1.63
C VAL A 108 30.12 18.49 -0.92
N ARG A 109 29.99 18.13 0.36
CA ARG A 109 28.81 18.47 1.16
C ARG A 109 29.07 19.72 2.00
N TRP A 110 28.30 20.77 1.74
CA TRP A 110 28.26 21.97 2.57
C TRP A 110 27.06 21.92 3.53
N VAL A 111 27.29 22.26 4.80
CA VAL A 111 26.25 22.35 5.83
C VAL A 111 26.37 23.69 6.52
N SER A 112 25.31 24.52 6.42
CA SER A 112 25.16 25.77 7.14
C SER A 112 24.14 25.59 8.27
N THR A 113 24.57 25.80 9.51
CA THR A 113 23.73 25.81 10.71
C THR A 113 23.85 27.17 11.40
N LYS A 114 22.98 27.42 12.37
CA LYS A 114 23.07 28.59 13.26
C LYS A 114 24.41 28.67 14.03
N GLU A 115 25.10 27.54 14.22
CA GLU A 115 26.40 27.44 14.90
C GLU A 115 27.57 27.73 13.96
N GLY A 116 27.34 27.70 12.64
CA GLY A 116 28.35 28.00 11.64
C GLY A 116 28.22 27.17 10.37
N SER A 117 29.22 27.29 9.50
CA SER A 117 29.31 26.54 8.26
C SER A 117 30.43 25.50 8.32
N ARG A 118 30.15 24.28 7.87
CA ARG A 118 31.14 23.18 7.74
C ARG A 118 31.05 22.56 6.35
N ILE A 119 32.20 22.06 5.88
CA ILE A 119 32.35 21.40 4.59
C ILE A 119 32.91 20.00 4.85
N ALA A 120 32.31 18.98 4.22
CA ALA A 120 32.81 17.62 4.22
C ALA A 120 33.27 17.25 2.81
N VAL A 121 34.54 16.85 2.70
CA VAL A 121 35.20 16.49 1.44
C VAL A 121 35.53 15.00 1.47
N PRO A 122 35.07 14.19 0.50
CA PRO A 122 35.47 12.80 0.32
C PRO A 122 36.99 12.60 0.29
N ASP A 123 37.47 11.53 0.92
CA ASP A 123 38.90 11.18 0.97
C ASP A 123 39.50 10.98 -0.42
N GLU A 124 38.71 10.48 -1.38
CA GLU A 124 39.14 10.31 -2.77
C GLU A 124 39.52 11.64 -3.44
N MET A 125 38.85 12.74 -3.07
CA MET A 125 39.19 14.08 -3.56
C MET A 125 40.39 14.70 -2.85
N LEU A 126 40.72 14.26 -1.63
CA LEU A 126 41.87 14.76 -0.87
C LEU A 126 43.21 14.42 -1.56
N GLY A 127 43.27 13.30 -2.28
CA GLY A 127 44.46 12.90 -3.06
C GLY A 127 44.64 13.68 -4.38
N GLY A 128 43.60 14.37 -4.86
CA GLY A 128 43.62 15.14 -6.10
C GLY A 128 44.12 16.57 -5.94
N SER A 129 44.25 17.28 -7.07
CA SER A 129 44.63 18.71 -7.09
C SER A 129 43.63 19.59 -6.32
N ALA A 130 42.33 19.25 -6.35
CA ALA A 130 41.27 19.91 -5.59
C ALA A 130 41.41 19.71 -4.07
N GLY A 131 41.93 18.55 -3.64
CA GLY A 131 42.18 18.20 -2.24
C GLY A 131 43.27 19.03 -1.57
N LYS A 132 44.21 19.57 -2.34
CA LYS A 132 45.32 20.39 -1.84
C LYS A 132 44.86 21.66 -1.13
N VAL A 133 43.66 22.15 -1.45
CA VAL A 133 43.04 23.32 -0.81
C VAL A 133 42.48 22.99 0.57
N PHE A 134 42.11 21.72 0.80
CA PHE A 134 41.55 21.21 2.05
C PHE A 134 42.60 20.49 2.93
N GLY A 135 43.68 19.98 2.33
CA GLY A 135 44.82 19.35 3.02
C GLY A 135 45.83 20.35 3.60
N ALA A 136 46.74 19.87 4.45
CA ALA A 136 47.74 20.69 5.15
C ALA A 136 48.57 21.58 4.20
N PRO A 137 48.75 22.89 4.48
CA PRO A 137 48.55 23.58 5.77
C PRO A 137 47.09 23.97 6.07
N GLY A 138 46.13 23.41 5.32
CA GLY A 138 44.71 23.62 5.50
C GLY A 138 44.24 24.90 4.83
N LEU A 139 42.92 25.06 4.75
CA LEU A 139 42.30 26.30 4.30
C LEU A 139 42.73 27.41 5.26
N ARG A 140 43.49 28.41 4.76
CA ARG A 140 43.83 29.59 5.56
C ARG A 140 42.54 30.19 6.10
N THR A 141 42.46 30.39 7.41
CA THR A 141 41.34 31.05 8.09
C THR A 141 41.34 32.55 7.71
N GLY A 142 40.91 32.86 6.49
CA GLY A 142 40.83 34.20 5.94
C GLY A 142 39.72 34.26 4.89
N ARG A 143 39.02 35.41 4.80
CA ARG A 143 37.96 35.62 3.81
C ARG A 143 38.54 35.39 2.41
N MET A 144 37.99 34.43 1.68
CA MET A 144 38.34 34.11 0.29
C MET A 144 37.42 34.86 -0.70
N VAL A 145 36.86 36.00 -0.28
CA VAL A 145 36.00 36.83 -1.11
C VAL A 145 36.44 38.28 -0.92
N GLU A 146 37.05 38.84 -1.96
CA GLU A 146 37.28 40.26 -2.08
C GLU A 146 36.04 40.85 -2.75
N GLU A 147 35.30 41.70 -2.04
CA GLU A 147 34.19 42.44 -2.65
C GLU A 147 34.79 43.43 -3.64
N VAL A 148 34.53 43.22 -4.94
CA VAL A 148 34.90 44.17 -5.98
C VAL A 148 33.92 45.34 -5.89
N GLN A 149 34.44 46.50 -5.51
CA GLN A 149 33.71 47.77 -5.44
C GLN A 149 33.52 48.39 -6.83
#